data_AF-A0A662PS19-F1
#
_entry.id   AF-A0A662PS19-F1
#
_cell.length_a   1.000
_cell.length_b   1.000
_cell.length_c   1.000
_cell.angle_alpha   90.00
_cell.angle_beta   90.00
_cell.angle_gamma   90.00
#
_symmetry.space_group_name_H-M   'P 1'
#
loop_
_entity.id
_entity.type
_entity.pdbx_description
1 polymer ?
#
loop_
_entity_poly.entity_id
_entity_poly.type
_entity_poly.pdbx_seq_one_letter_code
_entity_poly.pdbx_strand_id
1 'polypeptide(L)' 'MFGSQGHSGHGIFPSVIRLMASERIDMTRIITARFPLEKAVDAIKLISERRDEHAKILIKP' A
#
# COMPACT_ATOMS: atom_id res chain seq x y z
N MET A 1 3.85 9.30 22.95
CA MET A 1 2.54 8.90 22.39
C MET A 1 2.43 9.51 20.98
N PHE A 2 2.88 8.82 19.94
CA PHE A 2 2.97 9.37 18.57
C PHE A 2 1.89 8.74 17.68
N GLY A 3 0.63 9.07 17.95
CA GLY A 3 -0.55 8.40 17.37
C GLY A 3 -1.44 9.35 16.59
N SER A 4 -0.86 10.16 15.71
CA SER A 4 -1.47 10.80 14.52
C SER A 4 -0.65 12.05 14.18
N GLN A 5 0.31 11.91 13.26
CA GLN A 5 0.76 13.06 12.49
C GLN A 5 -0.43 13.44 11.59
N GLY A 6 -0.93 14.69 11.66
CA GLY A 6 -2.27 15.16 11.24
C GLY A 6 -2.74 14.97 9.79
N HIS A 7 -2.29 13.94 9.07
CA HIS A 7 -2.65 13.61 7.70
C HIS A 7 -3.90 12.73 7.58
N SER A 8 -4.36 12.12 8.68
CA SER A 8 -5.59 11.32 8.71
C SER A 8 -6.86 12.15 8.96
N GLY A 9 -6.72 13.45 9.24
CA GLY A 9 -7.82 14.41 9.42
C GLY A 9 -8.20 15.16 8.13
N HIS A 10 -9.10 16.15 8.23
CA HIS A 10 -9.48 17.08 7.14
C HIS A 10 -10.11 16.46 5.86
N GLY A 11 -10.67 15.25 5.95
CA GLY A 11 -11.34 14.64 4.79
C GLY A 11 -10.39 14.23 3.67
N ILE A 12 -9.13 13.91 3.98
CA ILE A 12 -8.16 13.41 2.99
C ILE A 12 -8.60 12.06 2.43
N PHE A 13 -9.05 11.13 3.26
CA PHE A 13 -9.57 9.83 2.81
C PHE A 13 -10.64 9.94 1.73
N PRO A 14 -11.78 10.65 1.95
CA PRO A 14 -12.78 10.80 0.89
C PRO A 14 -12.26 11.57 -0.33
N SER A 15 -11.27 12.46 -0.17
CA SER A 15 -10.67 13.17 -1.30
C SER A 15 -9.80 12.26 -2.18
N VAL A 16 -8.96 11.41 -1.57
CA VAL A 16 -8.15 10.42 -2.30
C VAL A 16 -9.04 9.35 -2.95
N ILE A 17 -10.10 8.90 -2.26
CA ILE A 17 -11.09 7.98 -2.84
C ILE A 17 -11.75 8.59 -4.08
N ARG A 18 -12.18 9.86 -4.02
CA ARG A 18 -12.73 10.57 -5.20
C ARG A 18 -11.71 10.68 -6.34
N LEU A 19 -10.44 10.90 -6.02
CA LEU A 19 -9.37 10.98 -7.02
C LEU A 19 -9.17 9.64 -7.74
N MET A 20 -9.20 8.54 -6.99
CA MET A 20 -9.14 7.19 -7.55
C MET A 20 -10.39 6.84 -8.36
N ALA A 21 -11.58 7.15 -7.84
CA ALA A 21 -12.85 6.86 -8.50
C ALA A 21 -13.07 7.69 -9.79
N SER A 22 -12.46 8.87 -9.89
CA SER A 22 -12.45 9.70 -11.11
C SER A 22 -11.30 9.34 -12.06
N GLU A 23 -10.59 8.23 -11.82
CA GLU A 23 -9.48 7.72 -12.63
C GLU A 23 -8.31 8.71 -12.79
N ARG A 24 -8.26 9.75 -11.96
CA ARG A 24 -7.18 10.75 -11.97
C ARG A 24 -5.89 10.20 -11.36
N ILE A 25 -6.00 9.14 -10.56
CA ILE A 25 -4.86 8.35 -10.08
C ILE A 25 -5.24 6.87 -10.01
N ASP A 26 -4.35 6.01 -10.52
CA ASP A 26 -4.47 4.55 -10.43
C ASP A 26 -3.40 4.00 -9.49
N MET A 27 -3.78 3.81 -8.23
CA MET A 27 -2.88 3.26 -7.19
C MET A 27 -2.66 1.76 -7.33
N THR A 28 -3.28 1.06 -8.28
CA THR A 28 -3.04 -0.38 -8.46
C THR A 28 -1.68 -0.66 -9.09
N ARG A 29 -1.13 0.30 -9.85
CA ARG A 29 0.13 0.17 -10.59
C ARG A 29 1.38 0.12 -9.72
N ILE A 30 1.32 0.66 -8.50
CA ILE A 30 2.46 0.59 -7.58
C ILE A 30 2.65 -0.83 -7.04
N ILE A 31 1.64 -1.70 -7.13
CA ILE A 31 1.69 -3.07 -6.66
C ILE A 31 2.47 -3.92 -7.68
N THR A 32 3.71 -4.26 -7.34
CA THR A 32 4.60 -5.04 -8.22
C THR A 32 4.62 -6.53 -7.87
N ALA A 33 4.10 -6.92 -6.71
CA ALA A 33 3.93 -8.33 -6.35
C ALA A 33 2.74 -8.54 -5.41
N ARG A 34 2.17 -9.75 -5.45
CA ARG A 34 1.03 -10.18 -4.63
C ARG A 34 1.32 -11.53 -4.01
N PHE A 35 1.04 -11.68 -2.72
CA PHE A 35 1.23 -12.94 -2.00
C PHE A 35 -0.05 -13.30 -1.23
N PRO A 36 -0.33 -14.61 -1.08
CA PRO A 36 -1.41 -15.05 -0.21
C PRO A 36 -1.02 -14.89 1.27
N LEU A 37 -2.01 -14.93 2.18
CA LEU A 37 -1.79 -14.69 3.60
C LEU A 37 -0.81 -15.68 4.23
N GLU A 38 -0.81 -16.94 3.80
CA GLU A 38 0.10 -18.00 4.30
C GLU A 38 1.57 -17.69 4.02
N LYS A 39 1.83 -16.78 3.07
CA LYS A 39 3.18 -16.35 2.67
C LYS A 39 3.55 -14.96 3.17
N ALA A 40 2.76 -14.37 4.06
CA ALA A 40 3.00 -13.01 4.54
C ALA A 40 4.39 -12.82 5.17
N VAL A 41 4.86 -13.77 5.96
CA VAL A 41 6.19 -13.70 6.61
C VAL A 41 7.32 -13.74 5.57
N ASP A 42 7.23 -14.66 4.61
CA ASP A 42 8.20 -14.79 3.51
C ASP A 42 8.23 -13.50 2.66
N ALA A 43 7.06 -12.94 2.36
CA ALA A 43 6.91 -11.70 1.60
C ALA A 43 7.52 -10.48 2.32
N ILE A 44 7.37 -10.39 3.64
CA ILE A 44 7.98 -9.33 4.46
C ILE A 44 9.51 -9.47 4.48
N LYS A 45 10.02 -10.70 4.58
CA LYS A 45 11.46 -10.97 4.50
C LYS A 45 12.02 -10.55 3.13
N LEU A 46 11.34 -10.95 2.05
CA LEU A 46 11.72 -10.61 0.67
C LEU A 46 11.87 -9.10 0.48
N ILE A 47 10.87 -8.29 0.84
CA ILE A 47 10.95 -6.82 0.64
C ILE A 47 12.01 -6.16 1.54
N SER A 48 12.34 -6.77 2.68
CA SER A 48 13.38 -6.25 3.58
C SER A 48 14.78 -6.45 3.01
N GLU A 49 15.02 -7.60 2.38
CA GLU A 49 16.32 -8.03 1.82
C GLU A 49 16.53 -7.56 0.38
N ARG A 50 15.46 -7.43 -0.41
CA ARG A 50 15.50 -7.14 -1.86
C ARG A 50 14.64 -5.92 -2.21
N ARG A 51 14.96 -4.79 -1.59
CA ARG A 51 14.18 -3.54 -1.66
C ARG A 51 14.01 -2.99 -3.07
N ASP A 52 14.94 -3.29 -3.97
CA ASP A 52 14.93 -2.77 -5.34
C ASP A 52 14.14 -3.66 -6.33
N GLU A 53 13.80 -4.89 -5.95
CA GLU A 53 13.06 -5.82 -6.83
C GLU A 53 11.55 -5.50 -6.89
N HIS A 54 11.00 -4.91 -5.83
CA HIS A 54 9.56 -4.65 -5.71
C HIS A 54 9.27 -3.28 -5.08
N ALA A 55 8.41 -2.49 -5.72
CA ALA A 55 7.98 -1.19 -5.21
C ALA A 55 6.97 -1.34 -4.05
N LYS A 56 5.95 -2.18 -4.23
CA LYS A 56 4.97 -2.49 -3.19
C LYS A 56 4.51 -3.94 -3.32
N ILE A 57 4.60 -4.67 -2.22
CA ILE A 57 3.97 -5.98 -2.05
C ILE A 57 2.59 -5.80 -1.42
N LEU A 58 1.58 -6.50 -1.97
CA LEU A 58 0.25 -6.60 -1.38
C LEU A 58 -0.02 -8.04 -0.91
N ILE A 59 -0.38 -8.21 0.36
CA ILE A 59 -0.91 -9.47 0.89
C ILE A 59 -2.41 -9.50 0.63
N LYS A 60 -2.92 -10.59 0.05
CA LYS A 60 -4.35 -10.84 -0.12
C LYS A 60 -4.78 -12.09 0.68
N PRO A 61 -6.01 -12.10 1.22
CA PRO A 61 -6.64 -13.31 1.73
C PRO A 61 -6.72 -14.40 0.64
#